data_AF-A0A8S9X6N7-F1
#
_entry.id   AF-A0A8S9X6N7-F1
#
_cell.length_a   1.000
_cell.length_b   1.000
_cell.length_c   1.000
_cell.angle_alpha   90.00
_cell.angle_beta   90.00
_cell.angle_gamma   90.00
#
_symmetry.space_group_name_H-M   'P 1'
#
loop_
_entity.id
_entity.type
_entity.pdbx_description
1 polymer ?
#
loop_
_entity_poly.entity_id
_entity_poly.type
_entity_poly.pdbx_seq_one_letter_code
_entity_poly.pdbx_strand_id
1 'polypeptide(L)'
;MVHKVVHVQNLGKLKKLEYINFSQNNIEKVENLERCESLTKLDFTLNFIGELTSIESLKNNRLLKDLYLTGNPCTDFDGYRAYVVATLPQLETLDGEEVVVSERIIALQNYGEIKADIVRQQDYYQAFRKKQRAKNKWKVDKWMEEKIVCCKKPTDPEQMSEYWNQKSEHCPETRVDIALRKRLSNERPGRDVWGNEQKLKPPVKLFSSDGRPLNVNQPKMSFKLEECFEENCYKLDVPVYKYLDSALISADVQPFYVTVEIKKKILQLVLMMEVDPEASFARRSQTTGHLLVTMPWVKQVFNRTRRDELSSLKKNQENEKKDLKETEREYLEVGETFDLMKILKIDETKRKLREQKILVDDPEVPPLI
;
A
#
# COMPACT_ATOMS: atom_id res chain seq x y z
N MET A 1 -4.23 -15.74 -2.89
CA MET A 1 -4.56 -16.36 -4.19
C MET A 1 -6.08 -16.47 -4.29
N VAL A 2 -6.69 -16.23 -5.46
CA VAL A 2 -8.16 -16.33 -5.63
C VAL A 2 -8.49 -17.63 -6.36
N HIS A 3 -8.57 -18.73 -5.61
CA HIS A 3 -9.01 -20.02 -6.14
C HIS A 3 -10.54 -20.10 -6.08
N LYS A 4 -11.23 -19.43 -7.02
CA LYS A 4 -12.64 -19.76 -7.27
C LYS A 4 -12.69 -21.08 -8.03
N VAL A 5 -13.43 -22.05 -7.52
CA VAL A 5 -13.59 -23.36 -8.14
C VAL A 5 -14.36 -23.19 -9.45
N VAL A 6 -13.82 -23.73 -10.55
CA VAL A 6 -14.47 -23.76 -11.88
C VAL A 6 -15.00 -25.16 -12.18
N HIS A 7 -14.22 -26.18 -11.83
CA HIS A 7 -14.58 -27.60 -11.97
C HIS A 7 -14.56 -28.27 -10.61
N VAL A 8 -15.59 -29.07 -10.34
CA VAL A 8 -15.64 -29.93 -9.17
C VAL A 8 -14.78 -31.16 -9.47
N GLN A 9 -13.68 -31.36 -8.74
CA GLN A 9 -12.72 -32.45 -8.98
C GLN A 9 -12.15 -32.99 -7.65
N ASN A 10 -11.56 -34.18 -7.69
CA ASN A 10 -10.89 -34.87 -6.56
C ASN A 10 -11.74 -35.23 -5.32
N LEU A 11 -13.06 -34.97 -5.31
CA LEU A 11 -13.93 -35.28 -4.18
C LEU A 11 -14.29 -36.76 -4.02
N GLY A 12 -14.28 -37.53 -5.11
CA GLY A 12 -14.78 -38.92 -5.13
C GLY A 12 -14.02 -39.97 -4.30
N LYS A 13 -13.10 -39.54 -3.42
CA LYS A 13 -12.46 -40.35 -2.36
C LYS A 13 -13.02 -40.04 -0.96
N LEU A 14 -13.75 -38.94 -0.79
CA LEU A 14 -14.20 -38.41 0.49
C LEU A 14 -15.54 -39.02 0.90
N LYS A 15 -15.55 -40.32 1.21
CA LYS A 15 -16.79 -41.06 1.51
C LYS A 15 -17.60 -40.48 2.67
N LYS A 16 -16.95 -39.94 3.70
CA LYS A 16 -17.57 -39.36 4.91
C LYS A 16 -17.97 -37.88 4.77
N LEU A 17 -18.04 -37.34 3.56
CA LEU A 17 -18.30 -35.92 3.32
C LEU A 17 -19.81 -35.67 3.33
N GLU A 18 -20.33 -35.09 4.42
CA GLU A 18 -21.77 -34.87 4.63
C GLU A 18 -22.26 -33.52 4.10
N TYR A 19 -21.47 -32.45 4.26
CA TYR A 19 -21.82 -31.10 3.83
C TYR A 19 -20.78 -30.54 2.87
N ILE A 20 -21.24 -29.95 1.77
CA ILE A 20 -20.41 -29.22 0.81
C ILE A 20 -20.98 -27.82 0.61
N ASN A 21 -20.17 -26.80 0.87
CA ASN A 21 -20.44 -25.43 0.47
C ASN A 21 -19.56 -25.04 -0.72
N PHE A 22 -20.19 -24.85 -1.88
CA PHE A 22 -19.59 -24.28 -3.09
C PHE A 22 -20.17 -22.90 -3.43
N SER A 23 -20.82 -22.20 -2.49
CA SER A 23 -21.37 -20.87 -2.71
C SER A 23 -20.34 -19.90 -3.30
N GLN A 24 -20.82 -18.98 -4.14
CA GLN A 24 -20.03 -17.91 -4.78
C GLN A 24 -18.85 -18.37 -5.66
N ASN A 25 -18.79 -19.63 -6.10
CA ASN A 25 -17.75 -20.16 -6.99
C ASN A 25 -18.09 -19.98 -8.48
N ASN A 26 -17.15 -20.33 -9.36
CA ASN A 26 -17.23 -20.21 -10.83
C ASN A 26 -17.74 -21.51 -11.49
N ILE A 27 -18.52 -22.33 -10.80
CA ILE A 27 -18.93 -23.65 -11.30
C ILE A 27 -20.01 -23.49 -12.38
N GLU A 28 -19.79 -24.06 -13.56
CA GLU A 28 -20.74 -24.02 -14.69
C GLU A 28 -21.49 -25.35 -14.92
N LYS A 29 -21.05 -26.44 -14.28
CA LYS A 29 -21.57 -27.81 -14.42
C LYS A 29 -21.43 -28.57 -13.11
N VAL A 30 -22.43 -29.38 -12.76
CA VAL A 30 -22.37 -30.32 -11.64
C VAL A 30 -21.73 -31.63 -12.11
N GLU A 31 -20.55 -31.96 -11.58
CA GLU A 31 -19.80 -33.16 -11.99
C GLU A 31 -18.98 -33.74 -10.82
N ASN A 32 -18.54 -34.99 -10.95
CA ASN A 32 -17.62 -35.68 -10.02
C ASN A 32 -18.07 -35.83 -8.55
N LEU A 33 -19.38 -35.74 -8.27
CA LEU A 33 -19.97 -35.89 -6.93
C LEU A 33 -20.60 -37.27 -6.66
N GLU A 34 -20.76 -38.10 -7.70
CA GLU A 34 -21.41 -39.43 -7.66
C GLU A 34 -20.89 -40.39 -6.56
N ARG A 35 -19.63 -40.23 -6.13
CA ARG A 35 -18.95 -41.10 -5.15
C ARG A 35 -18.98 -40.55 -3.71
N CYS A 36 -19.59 -39.39 -3.48
CA CYS A 36 -19.78 -38.81 -2.14
C CYS A 36 -21.01 -39.46 -1.47
N GLU A 37 -20.84 -40.72 -1.05
CA GLU A 37 -21.92 -41.58 -0.51
C GLU A 37 -22.64 -40.98 0.71
N SER A 38 -21.91 -40.32 1.62
CA SER A 38 -22.48 -39.68 2.82
C SER A 38 -23.04 -38.27 2.62
N LEU A 39 -23.04 -37.71 1.40
CA LEU A 39 -23.44 -36.32 1.16
C LEU A 39 -24.92 -36.08 1.47
N THR A 40 -25.21 -35.20 2.42
CA THR A 40 -26.58 -34.84 2.87
C THR A 40 -27.00 -33.44 2.43
N LYS A 41 -26.08 -32.47 2.41
CA LYS A 41 -26.37 -31.07 2.10
C LYS A 41 -25.36 -30.50 1.11
N LEU A 42 -25.85 -29.88 0.05
CA LEU A 42 -25.01 -29.25 -0.97
C LEU A 42 -25.51 -27.84 -1.33
N ASP A 43 -24.57 -26.90 -1.35
CA ASP A 43 -24.83 -25.49 -1.65
C ASP A 43 -24.01 -25.03 -2.88
N PHE A 44 -24.68 -24.72 -3.98
CA PHE A 44 -24.15 -24.08 -5.19
C PHE A 44 -24.64 -22.64 -5.37
N THR A 45 -25.12 -21.95 -4.32
CA THR A 45 -25.64 -20.57 -4.44
C THR A 45 -24.65 -19.62 -5.14
N LEU A 46 -25.15 -18.72 -5.99
CA LEU A 46 -24.33 -17.73 -6.72
C LEU A 46 -23.17 -18.31 -7.56
N ASN A 47 -23.41 -19.47 -8.18
CA ASN A 47 -22.57 -20.08 -9.22
C ASN A 47 -23.10 -19.76 -10.63
N PHE A 48 -22.60 -20.47 -11.64
CA PHE A 48 -22.87 -20.22 -13.06
C PHE A 48 -23.39 -21.46 -13.78
N ILE A 49 -24.04 -22.36 -13.04
CA ILE A 49 -24.61 -23.60 -13.55
C ILE A 49 -25.73 -23.23 -14.52
N GLY A 50 -25.54 -23.56 -15.80
CA GLY A 50 -26.57 -23.49 -16.83
C GLY A 50 -26.81 -24.82 -17.52
N GLU A 51 -26.01 -25.84 -17.24
CA GLU A 51 -26.26 -27.21 -17.68
C GLU A 51 -27.11 -27.94 -16.63
N LEU A 52 -28.41 -27.68 -16.59
CA LEU A 52 -29.31 -28.27 -15.59
C LEU A 52 -29.33 -29.81 -15.64
N THR A 53 -29.14 -30.38 -16.83
CA THR A 53 -29.01 -31.85 -17.01
C THR A 53 -27.82 -32.47 -16.25
N SER A 54 -26.82 -31.67 -15.85
CA SER A 54 -25.67 -32.16 -15.07
C SER A 54 -26.05 -32.62 -13.65
N ILE A 55 -27.21 -32.19 -13.13
CA ILE A 55 -27.79 -32.64 -11.85
C ILE A 55 -28.10 -34.15 -11.87
N GLU A 56 -28.26 -34.78 -13.04
CA GLU A 56 -28.44 -36.24 -13.12
C GLU A 56 -27.28 -37.04 -12.50
N SER A 57 -26.07 -36.46 -12.39
CA SER A 57 -24.95 -37.06 -11.66
C SER A 57 -25.23 -37.24 -10.16
N LEU A 58 -26.11 -36.41 -9.56
CA LEU A 58 -26.47 -36.48 -8.15
C LEU A 58 -27.49 -37.58 -7.83
N LYS A 59 -28.05 -38.28 -8.83
CA LYS A 59 -28.98 -39.42 -8.64
C LYS A 59 -28.39 -40.53 -7.76
N ASN A 60 -27.06 -40.69 -7.77
CA ASN A 60 -26.36 -41.71 -7.00
C ASN A 60 -26.17 -41.32 -5.51
N ASN A 61 -26.27 -40.03 -5.17
CA ASN A 61 -26.13 -39.53 -3.80
C ASN A 61 -27.44 -39.75 -3.01
N ARG A 62 -27.65 -40.97 -2.53
CA ARG A 62 -28.91 -41.41 -1.88
C ARG A 62 -29.25 -40.69 -0.58
N LEU A 63 -28.28 -40.07 0.09
CA LEU A 63 -28.49 -39.33 1.34
C LEU A 63 -28.69 -37.82 1.15
N LEU A 64 -28.62 -37.32 -0.09
CA LEU A 64 -28.73 -35.89 -0.40
C LEU A 64 -30.17 -35.41 -0.18
N LYS A 65 -30.34 -34.59 0.86
CA LYS A 65 -31.63 -34.04 1.32
C LYS A 65 -31.79 -32.57 0.94
N ASP A 66 -30.72 -31.80 1.05
CA ASP A 66 -30.74 -30.34 0.85
C ASP A 66 -29.90 -29.94 -0.37
N LEU A 67 -30.50 -29.19 -1.30
CA LEU A 67 -29.82 -28.66 -2.48
C LEU A 67 -30.17 -27.18 -2.67
N TYR A 68 -29.13 -26.33 -2.79
CA TYR A 68 -29.29 -24.91 -3.13
C TYR A 68 -28.59 -24.59 -4.45
N LEU A 69 -29.33 -23.97 -5.36
CA LEU A 69 -28.94 -23.54 -6.70
C LEU A 69 -29.34 -22.07 -6.95
N THR A 70 -29.91 -21.35 -5.97
CA THR A 70 -30.30 -19.94 -6.13
C THR A 70 -29.18 -19.06 -6.72
N GLY A 71 -29.57 -18.19 -7.67
CA GLY A 71 -28.62 -17.31 -8.36
C GLY A 71 -27.71 -18.02 -9.38
N ASN A 72 -28.09 -19.20 -9.87
CA ASN A 72 -27.48 -19.83 -11.04
C ASN A 72 -28.35 -19.59 -12.29
N PRO A 73 -27.76 -19.44 -13.49
CA PRO A 73 -28.51 -19.27 -14.75
C PRO A 73 -29.58 -20.34 -15.03
N CYS A 74 -29.45 -21.54 -14.47
CA CYS A 74 -30.45 -22.60 -14.61
C CYS A 74 -31.75 -22.38 -13.81
N THR A 75 -31.78 -21.45 -12.84
CA THR A 75 -33.03 -21.12 -12.11
C THR A 75 -34.01 -20.32 -12.95
N ASP A 76 -33.52 -19.69 -14.02
CA ASP A 76 -34.33 -18.91 -14.97
C ASP A 76 -35.03 -19.81 -16.02
N PHE A 77 -34.85 -21.14 -15.95
CA PHE A 77 -35.46 -22.06 -16.91
C PHE A 77 -36.90 -22.44 -16.53
N ASP A 78 -37.81 -22.37 -17.50
CA ASP A 78 -39.19 -22.82 -17.35
C ASP A 78 -39.21 -24.31 -16.95
N GLY A 79 -39.89 -24.61 -15.84
CA GLY A 79 -39.95 -25.97 -15.28
C GLY A 79 -38.72 -26.40 -14.46
N TYR A 80 -37.75 -25.51 -14.19
CA TYR A 80 -36.55 -25.78 -13.38
C TYR A 80 -36.83 -26.62 -12.12
N ARG A 81 -37.72 -26.14 -11.25
CA ARG A 81 -38.02 -26.78 -9.96
C ARG A 81 -38.58 -28.19 -10.14
N ALA A 82 -39.57 -28.34 -11.02
CA ALA A 82 -40.17 -29.63 -11.34
C ALA A 82 -39.16 -30.62 -11.95
N TYR A 83 -38.27 -30.15 -12.84
CA TYR A 83 -37.20 -30.99 -13.39
C TYR A 83 -36.27 -31.53 -12.30
N VAL A 84 -35.82 -30.69 -11.37
CA VAL A 84 -34.93 -31.11 -10.27
C VAL A 84 -35.66 -32.09 -9.33
N VAL A 85 -36.89 -31.78 -8.94
CA VAL A 85 -37.72 -32.61 -8.04
C VAL A 85 -38.04 -34.00 -8.62
N ALA A 86 -38.29 -34.09 -9.93
CA ALA A 86 -38.48 -35.36 -10.62
C ALA A 86 -37.16 -36.12 -10.86
N THR A 87 -36.06 -35.40 -11.07
CA THR A 87 -34.73 -35.97 -11.31
C THR A 87 -34.08 -36.53 -10.03
N LEU A 88 -34.31 -35.89 -8.88
CA LEU A 88 -33.77 -36.25 -7.57
C LEU A 88 -34.90 -36.62 -6.58
N PRO A 89 -35.41 -37.87 -6.62
CA PRO A 89 -36.50 -38.32 -5.73
C PRO A 89 -36.13 -38.29 -4.24
N GLN A 90 -34.84 -38.31 -3.89
CA GLN A 90 -34.36 -38.32 -2.51
C GLN A 90 -34.36 -36.95 -1.81
N LEU A 91 -34.53 -35.86 -2.57
CA LEU A 91 -34.36 -34.49 -2.07
C LEU A 91 -35.53 -34.06 -1.17
N GLU A 92 -35.25 -33.54 0.03
CA GLU A 92 -36.25 -33.04 0.98
C GLU A 92 -36.47 -31.52 0.84
N THR A 93 -35.40 -30.74 0.63
CA THR A 93 -35.47 -29.29 0.41
C THR A 93 -34.72 -28.86 -0.84
N LEU A 94 -35.33 -27.94 -1.60
CA LEU A 94 -34.75 -27.31 -2.79
C LEU A 94 -34.83 -25.80 -2.62
N ASP A 95 -33.67 -25.13 -2.70
CA ASP A 95 -33.53 -23.67 -2.61
C ASP A 95 -34.07 -23.04 -1.30
N GLY A 96 -34.25 -23.87 -0.26
CA GLY A 96 -34.80 -23.48 1.04
C GLY A 96 -36.30 -23.76 1.21
N GLU A 97 -36.97 -24.24 0.17
CA GLU A 97 -38.38 -24.66 0.20
C GLU A 97 -38.48 -26.20 0.28
N GLU A 98 -39.39 -26.71 1.09
CA GLU A 98 -39.66 -28.16 1.19
C GLU A 98 -40.29 -28.70 -0.11
N VAL A 99 -39.94 -29.94 -0.46
CA VAL A 99 -40.46 -30.61 -1.65
C VAL A 99 -41.70 -31.45 -1.30
N VAL A 100 -42.88 -30.93 -1.67
CA VAL A 100 -44.16 -31.58 -1.35
C VAL A 100 -44.40 -32.81 -2.24
N VAL A 101 -45.00 -33.86 -1.66
CA VAL A 101 -45.28 -35.13 -2.37
C VAL A 101 -46.18 -34.92 -3.62
N SER A 102 -47.15 -34.01 -3.56
CA SER A 102 -48.03 -33.66 -4.69
C SER A 102 -47.27 -33.04 -5.86
N GLU A 103 -46.37 -32.08 -5.58
CA GLU A 103 -45.48 -31.47 -6.56
C GLU A 103 -44.64 -32.55 -7.26
N ARG A 104 -44.06 -33.47 -6.47
CA ARG A 104 -43.23 -34.56 -7.00
C ARG A 104 -43.99 -35.51 -7.93
N ILE A 105 -45.24 -35.85 -7.60
CA ILE A 105 -46.07 -36.72 -8.46
C ILE A 105 -46.35 -36.05 -9.80
N ILE A 106 -46.74 -34.77 -9.81
CA ILE A 106 -47.03 -34.01 -11.03
C ILE A 106 -45.75 -33.88 -11.89
N ALA A 107 -44.62 -33.57 -11.26
CA ALA A 107 -43.33 -33.45 -11.93
C ALA A 107 -42.85 -34.78 -12.56
N LEU A 108 -43.13 -35.92 -11.92
CA LEU A 108 -42.83 -37.25 -12.44
C LEU A 108 -43.72 -37.63 -13.64
N GLN A 109 -45.02 -37.29 -13.59
CA GLN A 109 -45.95 -37.54 -14.69
C GLN A 109 -45.54 -36.78 -15.97
N ASN A 110 -45.18 -35.51 -15.83
CA ASN A 110 -44.82 -34.63 -16.95
C ASN A 110 -43.31 -34.64 -17.27
N TYR A 111 -42.52 -35.55 -16.69
CA TYR A 111 -41.06 -35.52 -16.73
C TYR A 111 -40.48 -35.52 -18.16
N GLY A 112 -41.12 -36.23 -19.10
CA GLY A 112 -40.67 -36.31 -20.49
C GLY A 112 -40.73 -34.96 -21.22
N GLU A 113 -41.83 -34.23 -21.06
CA GLU A 113 -42.03 -32.91 -21.66
C GLU A 113 -41.11 -31.87 -21.00
N ILE A 114 -41.12 -31.82 -19.67
CA ILE A 114 -40.25 -30.93 -18.87
C ILE A 114 -38.78 -31.13 -19.25
N LYS A 115 -38.31 -32.38 -19.36
CA LYS A 115 -36.93 -32.66 -19.77
C LYS A 115 -36.63 -32.18 -21.19
N ALA A 116 -37.58 -32.30 -22.11
CA ALA A 116 -37.41 -31.83 -23.49
C ALA A 116 -37.41 -30.28 -23.60
N ASP A 117 -38.15 -29.57 -22.76
CA ASP A 117 -38.11 -28.11 -22.66
C ASP A 117 -36.80 -27.64 -22.00
N ILE A 118 -36.38 -28.26 -20.90
CA ILE A 118 -35.11 -27.96 -20.23
C ILE A 118 -33.91 -28.16 -21.16
N VAL A 119 -33.87 -29.24 -21.94
CA VAL A 119 -32.78 -29.47 -22.91
C VAL A 119 -32.75 -28.36 -23.98
N ARG A 120 -33.91 -27.95 -24.51
CA ARG A 120 -34.00 -26.84 -25.49
C ARG A 120 -33.50 -25.51 -24.90
N GLN A 121 -33.89 -25.18 -23.67
CA GLN A 121 -33.44 -23.98 -22.97
C GLN A 121 -31.94 -24.02 -22.65
N GLN A 122 -31.44 -25.19 -22.22
CA GLN A 122 -30.02 -25.44 -21.98
C GLN A 122 -29.19 -25.26 -23.25
N ASP A 123 -29.61 -25.82 -24.39
CA ASP A 123 -28.90 -25.70 -25.66
C ASP A 123 -28.85 -24.24 -26.14
N TYR A 124 -29.96 -23.49 -25.98
CA TYR A 124 -30.00 -22.06 -26.23
C TYR A 124 -29.01 -21.29 -25.33
N TYR A 125 -29.00 -21.57 -24.02
CA TYR A 125 -28.06 -20.98 -23.08
C TYR A 125 -26.60 -21.32 -23.40
N GLN A 126 -26.29 -22.57 -23.79
CA GLN A 126 -24.96 -22.99 -24.21
C GLN A 126 -24.53 -22.26 -25.50
N ALA A 127 -25.42 -22.09 -26.48
CA ALA A 127 -25.15 -21.32 -27.69
C ALA A 127 -24.89 -19.84 -27.38
N PHE A 128 -25.64 -19.25 -26.46
CA PHE A 128 -25.42 -17.90 -25.94
C PHE A 128 -24.05 -17.78 -25.24
N ARG A 129 -23.74 -18.66 -24.29
CA ARG A 129 -22.45 -18.71 -23.59
C ARG A 129 -21.28 -18.94 -24.54
N LYS A 130 -21.43 -19.74 -25.60
CA LYS A 130 -20.39 -19.93 -26.63
C LYS A 130 -20.11 -18.64 -27.39
N LYS A 131 -21.15 -17.88 -27.79
CA LYS A 131 -21.00 -16.54 -28.39
C LYS A 131 -20.36 -15.55 -27.41
N GLN A 132 -20.76 -15.60 -26.13
CA GLN A 132 -20.24 -14.72 -25.09
C GLN A 132 -18.77 -15.01 -24.76
N ARG A 133 -18.38 -16.28 -24.65
CA ARG A 133 -16.96 -16.70 -24.53
C ARG A 133 -16.14 -16.30 -25.75
N ALA A 134 -16.67 -16.38 -26.97
CA ALA A 134 -15.96 -15.90 -28.16
C ALA A 134 -15.73 -14.38 -28.12
N LYS A 135 -16.73 -13.59 -27.70
CA LYS A 135 -16.58 -12.14 -27.47
C LYS A 135 -15.57 -11.85 -26.34
N ASN A 136 -15.67 -12.54 -25.21
CA ASN A 136 -14.78 -12.31 -24.09
C ASN A 136 -13.36 -12.84 -24.34
N LYS A 137 -13.19 -13.82 -25.24
CA LYS A 137 -11.87 -14.26 -25.72
C LYS A 137 -11.13 -13.12 -26.41
N TRP A 138 -11.77 -12.35 -27.31
CA TRP A 138 -11.13 -11.17 -27.91
C TRP A 138 -10.71 -10.14 -26.83
N LYS A 139 -11.56 -9.90 -25.83
CA LYS A 139 -11.24 -9.01 -24.70
C LYS A 139 -10.04 -9.54 -23.89
N VAL A 140 -9.96 -10.86 -23.65
CA VAL A 140 -8.88 -11.51 -22.89
C VAL A 140 -7.58 -11.54 -23.69
N ASP A 141 -7.63 -11.83 -24.99
CA ASP A 141 -6.46 -11.84 -25.88
C ASP A 141 -5.89 -10.42 -26.00
N LYS A 142 -6.73 -9.42 -26.28
CA LYS A 142 -6.35 -7.99 -26.24
C LYS A 142 -5.81 -7.59 -24.86
N TRP A 143 -6.44 -8.03 -23.77
CA TRP A 143 -5.97 -7.73 -22.41
C TRP A 143 -4.67 -8.45 -22.06
N MET A 144 -4.36 -9.60 -22.69
CA MET A 144 -3.07 -10.29 -22.55
C MET A 144 -1.96 -9.56 -23.31
N GLU A 145 -2.24 -9.10 -24.54
CA GLU A 145 -1.34 -8.21 -25.29
C GLU A 145 -1.11 -6.89 -24.53
N GLU A 146 -2.20 -6.25 -24.07
CA GLU A 146 -2.11 -5.07 -23.21
C GLU A 146 -1.41 -5.40 -21.89
N LYS A 147 -1.49 -6.61 -21.33
CA LYS A 147 -0.75 -6.99 -20.10
C LYS A 147 0.76 -7.04 -20.28
N ILE A 148 1.24 -7.43 -21.47
CA ILE A 148 2.66 -7.34 -21.82
C ILE A 148 3.12 -5.86 -21.78
N VAL A 149 2.21 -4.92 -22.01
CA VAL A 149 2.42 -3.46 -21.89
C VAL A 149 2.09 -2.92 -20.47
N CYS A 150 1.14 -3.53 -19.78
CA CYS A 150 0.47 -3.05 -18.55
C CYS A 150 0.89 -3.82 -17.29
N CYS A 151 2.14 -4.28 -17.21
CA CYS A 151 2.83 -4.43 -15.92
C CYS A 151 3.03 -3.08 -15.20
N LYS A 152 2.74 -1.95 -15.87
CA LYS A 152 2.57 -0.63 -15.26
C LYS A 152 1.16 -0.51 -14.67
N LYS A 153 1.07 0.02 -13.44
CA LYS A 153 -0.23 0.40 -12.83
C LYS A 153 -0.96 1.39 -13.75
N PRO A 154 -2.31 1.32 -13.86
CA PRO A 154 -3.06 2.34 -14.57
C PRO A 154 -2.66 3.70 -14.01
N THR A 155 -2.14 4.56 -14.87
CA THR A 155 -1.46 5.80 -14.48
C THR A 155 -2.45 6.89 -14.08
N ASP A 156 -3.73 6.70 -14.45
CA ASP A 156 -4.79 7.69 -14.37
C ASP A 156 -5.96 7.20 -13.49
N PRO A 157 -6.36 7.95 -12.43
CA PRO A 157 -7.52 7.61 -11.61
C PRO A 157 -8.86 7.58 -12.37
N GLU A 158 -9.01 8.36 -13.44
CA GLU A 158 -10.30 8.50 -14.14
C GLU A 158 -10.71 7.20 -14.85
N GLN A 159 -9.76 6.56 -15.53
CA GLN A 159 -9.97 5.28 -16.23
C GLN A 159 -10.39 4.15 -15.27
N MET A 160 -9.94 4.19 -14.02
CA MET A 160 -10.39 3.25 -12.98
C MET A 160 -11.85 3.53 -12.59
N SER A 161 -12.24 4.80 -12.47
CA SER A 161 -13.63 5.20 -12.16
C SER A 161 -14.60 4.76 -13.25
N GLU A 162 -14.27 5.02 -14.51
CA GLU A 162 -15.09 4.63 -15.66
C GLU A 162 -15.33 3.11 -15.73
N TYR A 163 -14.29 2.31 -15.45
CA TYR A 163 -14.42 0.84 -15.36
C TYR A 163 -15.41 0.39 -14.27
N TRP A 164 -15.35 0.96 -13.07
CA TRP A 164 -16.26 0.55 -11.98
C TRP A 164 -17.71 1.03 -12.18
N ASN A 165 -17.91 2.08 -12.98
CA ASN A 165 -19.23 2.59 -13.33
C ASN A 165 -19.87 1.86 -14.53
N GLN A 166 -19.11 1.06 -15.28
CA GLN A 166 -19.62 0.28 -16.41
C GLN A 166 -20.47 -0.91 -15.93
N LYS A 167 -21.63 -1.14 -16.59
CA LYS A 167 -22.45 -2.34 -16.35
C LYS A 167 -21.69 -3.60 -16.77
N SER A 168 -21.32 -4.42 -15.78
CA SER A 168 -20.60 -5.68 -15.99
C SER A 168 -21.53 -6.83 -16.40
N GLU A 169 -21.08 -7.67 -17.35
CA GLU A 169 -21.77 -8.90 -17.74
C GLU A 169 -21.69 -9.95 -16.60
N HIS A 170 -22.81 -10.53 -16.17
CA HIS A 170 -22.83 -11.60 -15.17
C HIS A 170 -22.23 -12.89 -15.75
N CYS A 171 -20.93 -13.10 -15.55
CA CYS A 171 -20.15 -14.21 -16.10
C CYS A 171 -18.95 -14.60 -15.20
N PRO A 172 -18.48 -15.86 -15.23
CA PRO A 172 -17.28 -16.28 -14.51
C PRO A 172 -16.05 -15.47 -14.91
N GLU A 173 -15.89 -15.20 -16.21
CA GLU A 173 -14.75 -14.48 -16.77
C GLU A 173 -14.70 -13.03 -16.24
N THR A 174 -15.83 -12.30 -16.34
CA THR A 174 -15.97 -10.94 -15.81
C THR A 174 -15.73 -10.88 -14.30
N ARG A 175 -16.22 -11.88 -13.55
CA ARG A 175 -16.06 -11.94 -12.09
C ARG A 175 -14.60 -12.19 -11.66
N VAL A 176 -13.83 -12.91 -12.48
CA VAL A 176 -12.37 -13.06 -12.28
C VAL A 176 -11.64 -11.74 -12.58
N ASP A 177 -11.99 -11.03 -13.65
CA ASP A 177 -11.39 -9.71 -13.96
C ASP A 177 -11.70 -8.68 -12.86
N ILE A 178 -12.96 -8.58 -12.42
CA ILE A 178 -13.37 -7.73 -11.28
C ILE A 178 -12.57 -8.09 -10.02
N ALA A 179 -12.43 -9.38 -9.69
CA ALA A 179 -11.67 -9.81 -8.52
C ALA A 179 -10.17 -9.46 -8.63
N LEU A 180 -9.59 -9.60 -9.82
CA LEU A 180 -8.20 -9.26 -10.10
C LEU A 180 -7.96 -7.74 -10.02
N ARG A 181 -8.84 -6.92 -10.62
CA ARG A 181 -8.76 -5.46 -10.55
C ARG A 181 -8.98 -4.92 -9.14
N LYS A 182 -9.93 -5.50 -8.39
CA LYS A 182 -10.11 -5.18 -6.96
C LYS A 182 -8.84 -5.49 -6.17
N ARG A 183 -8.19 -6.61 -6.44
CA ARG A 183 -6.90 -6.96 -5.83
C ARG A 183 -5.79 -5.97 -6.20
N LEU A 184 -5.61 -5.65 -7.48
CA LEU A 184 -4.61 -4.68 -7.95
C LEU A 184 -4.86 -3.26 -7.37
N SER A 185 -6.13 -2.87 -7.21
CA SER A 185 -6.55 -1.61 -6.57
C SER A 185 -6.28 -1.59 -5.06
N ASN A 186 -6.30 -2.75 -4.40
CA ASN A 186 -5.91 -2.92 -3.00
C ASN A 186 -4.38 -2.96 -2.82
N GLU A 187 -3.64 -3.50 -3.79
CA GLU A 187 -2.16 -3.53 -3.83
C GLU A 187 -1.53 -2.13 -4.17
N ARG A 188 -2.08 -1.08 -3.56
CA ARG A 188 -1.49 0.28 -3.61
C ARG A 188 -0.14 0.27 -2.88
N PRO A 189 0.88 0.98 -3.39
CA PRO A 189 2.10 1.15 -2.62
C PRO A 189 1.79 2.10 -1.46
N GLY A 190 1.99 1.66 -0.22
CA GLY A 190 1.73 2.48 0.97
C GLY A 190 0.39 2.23 1.69
N ARG A 191 -0.19 1.03 1.60
CA ARG A 191 -1.13 0.55 2.63
C ARG A 191 -0.65 -0.76 3.25
N ASP A 192 -0.94 -0.97 4.53
CA ASP A 192 -0.72 -2.25 5.19
C ASP A 192 -1.85 -3.25 4.88
N VAL A 193 -1.69 -4.49 5.38
CA VAL A 193 -2.65 -5.59 5.17
C VAL A 193 -4.04 -5.29 5.78
N TRP A 194 -4.13 -4.34 6.71
CA TRP A 194 -5.36 -3.89 7.35
C TRP A 194 -5.96 -2.62 6.72
N GLY A 195 -5.33 -2.07 5.69
CA GLY A 195 -5.86 -0.93 4.92
C GLY A 195 -5.49 0.44 5.46
N ASN A 196 -4.60 0.55 6.46
CA ASN A 196 -4.10 1.82 6.97
C ASN A 196 -3.11 2.46 5.98
N GLU A 197 -3.10 3.79 5.89
CA GLU A 197 -2.11 4.51 5.09
C GLU A 197 -0.72 4.47 5.73
N GLN A 198 0.19 3.72 5.11
CA GLN A 198 1.62 3.86 5.37
C GLN A 198 2.10 5.14 4.67
N LYS A 199 2.07 6.26 5.40
CA LYS A 199 2.78 7.48 5.01
C LYS A 199 4.25 7.13 4.77
N LEU A 200 4.67 7.13 3.50
CA LEU A 200 6.08 7.05 3.13
C LEU A 200 6.80 8.18 3.87
N LYS A 201 7.74 7.82 4.76
CA LYS A 201 8.48 8.82 5.53
C LYS A 201 9.25 9.68 4.52
N PRO A 202 9.14 11.02 4.59
CA PRO A 202 9.84 11.88 3.64
C PRO A 202 11.35 11.61 3.71
N PRO A 203 12.06 11.64 2.56
CA PRO A 203 13.50 11.45 2.54
C PRO A 203 14.16 12.50 3.44
N VAL A 204 15.15 12.06 4.21
CA VAL A 204 15.80 12.92 5.20
C VAL A 204 16.72 13.89 4.47
N LYS A 205 16.49 15.19 4.64
CA LYS A 205 17.34 16.24 4.10
C LYS A 205 18.66 16.28 4.86
N LEU A 206 19.76 15.90 4.20
CA LEU A 206 21.12 15.96 4.74
C LEU A 206 21.80 17.32 4.48
N PHE A 207 21.31 18.08 3.51
CA PHE A 207 21.83 19.38 3.11
C PHE A 207 20.69 20.42 3.03
N SER A 208 21.03 21.69 3.26
CA SER A 208 20.18 22.84 2.91
C SER A 208 20.02 22.96 1.38
N SER A 209 19.09 23.80 0.93
CA SER A 209 19.01 24.23 -0.48
C SER A 209 20.34 24.78 -1.01
N ASP A 210 21.13 25.37 -0.12
CA ASP A 210 22.34 26.13 -0.43
C ASP A 210 23.61 25.25 -0.28
N GLY A 211 23.45 23.92 -0.29
CA GLY A 211 24.56 22.95 -0.19
C GLY A 211 25.19 22.80 1.19
N ARG A 212 24.80 23.61 2.19
CA ARG A 212 25.32 23.51 3.56
C ARG A 212 24.92 22.17 4.21
N PRO A 213 25.86 21.41 4.81
CA PRO A 213 25.53 20.18 5.52
C PRO A 213 24.70 20.47 6.78
N LEU A 214 23.81 19.55 7.14
CA LEU A 214 22.95 19.64 8.33
C LEU A 214 23.32 18.59 9.37
N ASN A 215 23.12 18.93 10.65
CA ASN A 215 23.20 17.96 11.75
C ASN A 215 21.94 17.06 11.73
N VAL A 216 22.13 15.75 11.61
CA VAL A 216 21.04 14.78 11.44
C VAL A 216 21.33 13.54 12.28
N ASN A 217 20.40 13.14 13.16
CA ASN A 217 20.52 11.90 13.94
C ASN A 217 19.29 10.99 13.71
N GLN A 218 19.23 10.35 12.54
CA GLN A 218 18.18 9.37 12.24
C GLN A 218 18.13 8.15 13.18
N PRO A 219 19.26 7.58 13.66
CA PRO A 219 19.19 6.45 14.58
C PRO A 219 18.71 6.84 15.98
N LYS A 220 18.73 8.13 16.34
CA LYS A 220 18.56 8.65 17.70
C LYS A 220 19.58 8.04 18.68
N MET A 221 20.80 7.81 18.20
CA MET A 221 21.88 7.30 19.04
C MET A 221 22.41 8.43 19.92
N SER A 222 22.78 8.13 21.16
CA SER A 222 23.74 8.98 21.88
C SER A 222 25.08 8.95 21.13
N PHE A 223 25.81 10.05 21.14
CA PHE A 223 27.19 10.12 20.63
C PHE A 223 27.96 11.14 21.47
N LYS A 224 29.28 11.05 21.46
CA LYS A 224 30.16 12.06 22.05
C LYS A 224 31.15 12.52 21.00
N LEU A 225 31.21 13.83 20.76
CA LEU A 225 32.23 14.46 19.95
C LEU A 225 33.14 15.23 20.90
N GLU A 226 34.40 14.80 21.02
CA GLU A 226 35.42 15.41 21.87
C GLU A 226 36.45 16.12 21.00
N GLU A 227 36.81 17.35 21.39
CA GLU A 227 37.82 18.18 20.71
C GLU A 227 39.15 18.04 21.46
N CYS A 228 40.05 17.20 20.97
CA CYS A 228 41.35 16.96 21.63
C CYS A 228 42.39 17.97 21.12
N PHE A 229 42.42 19.16 21.73
CA PHE A 229 43.37 20.23 21.38
C PHE A 229 44.84 19.81 21.48
N GLU A 230 45.21 18.93 22.43
CA GLU A 230 46.58 18.42 22.59
C GLU A 230 47.02 17.51 21.44
N GLU A 231 46.09 16.70 20.90
CA GLU A 231 46.33 15.77 19.80
C GLU A 231 45.98 16.39 18.42
N ASN A 232 45.43 17.61 18.40
CA ASN A 232 44.87 18.29 17.23
C ASN A 232 43.88 17.42 16.43
N CYS A 233 42.93 16.78 17.13
CA CYS A 233 41.93 15.92 16.48
C CYS A 233 40.55 15.97 17.14
N TYR A 234 39.51 15.75 16.34
CA TYR A 234 38.20 15.34 16.84
C TYR A 234 38.18 13.83 17.11
N LYS A 235 37.55 13.43 18.22
CA LYS A 235 37.23 12.03 18.54
C LYS A 235 35.71 11.87 18.67
N LEU A 236 35.11 11.12 17.76
CA LEU A 236 33.67 10.82 17.76
C LEU A 236 33.44 9.39 18.26
N ASP A 237 32.91 9.25 19.48
CA ASP A 237 32.43 7.97 20.03
C ASP A 237 30.93 7.78 19.74
N VAL A 238 30.61 6.72 19.00
CA VAL A 238 29.25 6.27 18.72
C VAL A 238 29.07 4.85 19.29
N PRO A 239 28.22 4.64 20.30
CA PRO A 239 27.89 3.30 20.78
C PRO A 239 27.07 2.56 19.72
N VAL A 240 27.62 1.48 19.18
CA VAL A 240 26.94 0.60 18.22
C VAL A 240 26.62 -0.73 18.89
N TYR A 241 25.59 -1.44 18.44
CA TYR A 241 25.23 -2.74 19.00
C TYR A 241 26.40 -3.73 18.87
N LYS A 242 26.80 -4.34 19.99
CA LYS A 242 27.93 -5.29 20.08
C LYS A 242 27.96 -6.34 18.96
N TYR A 243 26.80 -6.92 18.65
CA TYR A 243 26.65 -7.98 17.64
C TYR A 243 26.16 -7.48 16.28
N LEU A 244 26.32 -6.19 15.95
CA LEU A 244 26.03 -5.71 14.60
C LEU A 244 27.09 -6.23 13.62
N ASP A 245 26.69 -6.56 12.40
CA ASP A 245 27.63 -6.85 11.31
C ASP A 245 28.38 -5.56 10.92
N SER A 246 29.70 -5.64 10.75
CA SER A 246 30.50 -4.52 10.26
C SER A 246 30.10 -4.11 8.84
N ALA A 247 29.54 -5.01 8.02
CA ALA A 247 28.99 -4.66 6.70
C ALA A 247 27.74 -3.74 6.76
N LEU A 248 27.14 -3.56 7.94
CA LEU A 248 26.00 -2.67 8.18
C LEU A 248 26.41 -1.34 8.85
N ILE A 249 27.71 -1.05 8.89
CA ILE A 249 28.31 0.15 9.45
C ILE A 249 29.22 0.76 8.38
N SER A 250 28.96 2.00 7.99
CA SER A 250 29.88 2.80 7.16
C SER A 250 30.18 4.11 7.87
N ALA A 251 31.40 4.62 7.72
CA ALA A 251 31.80 5.93 8.20
C ALA A 251 32.55 6.64 7.07
N ASP A 252 32.03 7.79 6.65
CA ASP A 252 32.60 8.65 5.62
C ASP A 252 32.90 10.01 6.25
N VAL A 253 34.16 10.43 6.17
CA VAL A 253 34.70 11.65 6.77
C VAL A 253 34.99 12.63 5.65
N GLN A 254 34.39 13.80 5.72
CA GLN A 254 34.55 14.90 4.78
C GLN A 254 35.11 16.12 5.54
N PRO A 255 35.79 17.08 4.87
CA PRO A 255 36.54 18.12 5.57
C PRO A 255 35.74 18.95 6.58
N PHE A 256 34.43 19.14 6.35
CA PHE A 256 33.53 19.92 7.20
C PHE A 256 32.36 19.12 7.80
N TYR A 257 32.29 17.81 7.59
CA TYR A 257 31.25 16.97 8.20
C TYR A 257 31.65 15.49 8.22
N VAL A 258 31.10 14.75 9.17
CA VAL A 258 31.24 13.28 9.25
C VAL A 258 29.86 12.65 9.12
N THR A 259 29.77 11.59 8.30
CA THR A 259 28.59 10.73 8.22
C THR A 259 28.90 9.33 8.74
N VAL A 260 28.00 8.78 9.53
CA VAL A 260 28.03 7.40 10.02
C VAL A 260 26.70 6.74 9.66
N GLU A 261 26.73 5.79 8.74
CA GLU A 261 25.57 4.99 8.36
C GLU A 261 25.52 3.72 9.21
N ILE A 262 24.40 3.50 9.91
CA ILE A 262 24.16 2.32 10.74
C ILE A 262 22.81 1.72 10.36
N LYS A 263 22.80 0.51 9.77
CA LYS A 263 21.57 -0.16 9.28
C LYS A 263 20.70 0.75 8.38
N LYS A 264 21.28 1.46 7.40
CA LYS A 264 20.58 2.42 6.52
C LYS A 264 19.96 3.63 7.23
N LYS A 265 20.44 3.96 8.43
CA LYS A 265 20.13 5.22 9.11
C LYS A 265 21.39 6.05 9.23
N ILE A 266 21.27 7.34 8.90
CA ILE A 266 22.42 8.25 8.86
C ILE A 266 22.47 9.10 10.15
N LEU A 267 23.65 9.11 10.77
CA LEU A 267 24.11 10.12 11.72
C LEU A 267 25.08 11.04 10.97
N GLN A 268 24.74 12.31 10.78
CA GLN A 268 25.60 13.31 10.15
C GLN A 268 25.85 14.45 11.14
N LEU A 269 27.12 14.84 11.30
CA LEU A 269 27.56 15.92 12.17
C LEU A 269 28.46 16.88 11.40
N VAL A 270 28.16 18.17 11.48
CA VAL A 270 28.97 19.26 10.93
C VAL A 270 30.11 19.57 11.88
N LEU A 271 31.32 19.66 11.34
CA LEU A 271 32.56 19.94 12.06
C LEU A 271 32.87 21.44 11.97
N MET A 272 33.41 22.02 13.03
CA MET A 272 33.70 23.47 13.09
C MET A 272 35.06 23.83 12.49
N MET A 273 36.01 22.89 12.49
CA MET A 273 37.33 23.04 11.87
C MET A 273 37.57 21.96 10.82
N GLU A 274 38.41 22.29 9.85
CA GLU A 274 38.74 21.43 8.72
C GLU A 274 39.53 20.19 9.17
N VAL A 275 39.03 19.01 8.81
CA VAL A 275 39.64 17.71 9.09
C VAL A 275 40.33 17.16 7.85
N ASP A 276 41.47 16.51 8.06
CA ASP A 276 42.19 15.72 7.04
C ASP A 276 41.50 14.35 6.87
N PRO A 277 40.82 14.07 5.73
CA PRO A 277 40.13 12.80 5.53
C PRO A 277 41.10 11.62 5.31
N GLU A 278 42.31 11.84 4.80
CA GLU A 278 43.28 10.77 4.52
C GLU A 278 43.93 10.25 5.79
N ALA A 279 44.18 11.14 6.75
CA ALA A 279 44.69 10.78 8.08
C ALA A 279 43.57 10.35 9.06
N SER A 280 42.30 10.49 8.69
CA SER A 280 41.15 10.05 9.49
C SER A 280 40.96 8.53 9.47
N PHE A 281 40.60 7.93 10.61
CA PHE A 281 40.30 6.50 10.68
C PHE A 281 39.20 6.17 11.68
N ALA A 282 38.45 5.10 11.40
CA ALA A 282 37.43 4.56 12.28
C ALA A 282 37.86 3.19 12.85
N ARG A 283 37.66 2.96 14.15
CA ARG A 283 37.90 1.68 14.82
C ARG A 283 36.67 1.26 15.63
N ARG A 284 36.30 0.00 15.53
CA ARG A 284 35.21 -0.60 16.29
C ARG A 284 35.73 -1.57 17.34
N SER A 285 35.27 -1.42 18.57
CA SER A 285 35.43 -2.40 19.64
C SER A 285 34.47 -3.57 19.46
N GLN A 286 34.99 -4.79 19.29
CA GLN A 286 34.17 -6.00 19.23
C GLN A 286 33.59 -6.41 20.60
N THR A 287 34.25 -6.03 21.70
CA THR A 287 33.86 -6.42 23.06
C THR A 287 32.80 -5.48 23.65
N THR A 288 32.93 -4.17 23.42
CA THR A 288 32.03 -3.12 23.94
C THR A 288 31.04 -2.59 22.91
N GLY A 289 31.29 -2.76 21.60
CA GLY A 289 30.42 -2.29 20.52
C GLY A 289 30.62 -0.83 20.10
N HIS A 290 31.44 -0.05 20.81
CA HIS A 290 31.72 1.34 20.47
C HIS A 290 32.48 1.49 19.15
N LEU A 291 32.07 2.45 18.33
CA LEU A 291 32.74 2.91 17.13
C LEU A 291 33.38 4.26 17.44
N LEU A 292 34.71 4.31 17.41
CA LEU A 292 35.49 5.53 17.58
C LEU A 292 36.00 5.98 16.22
N VAL A 293 35.62 7.19 15.80
CA VAL A 293 36.16 7.84 14.60
C VAL A 293 37.13 8.94 15.06
N THR A 294 38.39 8.81 14.65
CA THR A 294 39.46 9.78 14.95
C THR A 294 39.74 10.61 13.70
N MET A 295 39.65 11.92 13.85
CA MET A 295 39.57 12.88 12.75
C MET A 295 40.56 14.03 13.02
N PRO A 296 41.83 13.92 12.58
CA PRO A 296 42.84 14.95 12.79
C PRO A 296 42.52 16.23 12.02
N TRP A 297 42.83 17.38 12.61
CA TRP A 297 42.71 18.67 11.93
C TRP A 297 43.78 18.83 10.87
N VAL A 298 43.44 19.55 9.78
CA VAL A 298 44.42 19.93 8.77
C VAL A 298 45.50 20.78 9.43
N LYS A 299 46.75 20.30 9.42
CA LYS A 299 47.89 21.06 9.92
C LYS A 299 48.07 22.29 9.05
N GLN A 300 47.75 23.47 9.57
CA GLN A 300 48.09 24.73 8.90
C GLN A 300 49.60 24.79 8.71
N VAL A 301 50.04 24.58 7.47
CA VAL A 301 51.40 24.93 7.05
C VAL A 301 51.47 26.44 7.08
N PHE A 302 51.94 27.00 8.20
CA PHE A 302 52.40 28.37 8.26
C PHE A 302 53.62 28.51 7.34
N ASN A 303 53.36 28.72 6.05
CA ASN A 303 54.32 29.34 5.16
C ASN A 303 54.67 30.70 5.78
N ARG A 304 55.88 30.78 6.34
CA ARG A 304 56.48 32.03 6.81
C ARG A 304 56.78 32.88 5.57
N THR A 305 55.76 33.53 5.01
CA THR A 305 55.97 34.58 4.02
C THR A 305 56.85 35.65 4.68
N ARG A 306 57.94 36.01 3.99
CA ARG A 306 58.94 36.95 4.49
C ARG A 306 58.28 38.23 4.98
N ARG A 307 58.81 38.78 6.08
CA ARG A 307 58.84 40.24 6.25
C ARG A 307 59.57 40.80 5.03
N ASP A 308 58.88 41.52 4.14
CA ASP A 308 59.48 42.51 3.21
C ASP A 308 58.45 43.34 2.42
N GLU A 309 57.20 43.49 2.90
CA GLU A 309 56.18 44.37 2.26
C GLU A 309 55.67 45.51 3.18
N LEU A 310 56.43 45.88 4.21
CA LEU A 310 56.10 47.04 5.07
C LEU A 310 56.97 48.29 4.82
N SER A 311 57.86 48.23 3.82
CA SER A 311 58.80 49.31 3.48
C SER A 311 58.41 50.14 2.25
N SER A 312 57.44 49.69 1.45
CA SER A 312 57.04 50.31 0.18
C SER A 312 55.80 51.22 0.23
N LEU A 313 54.96 51.13 1.27
CA LEU A 313 53.70 51.89 1.39
C LEU A 313 53.81 53.23 2.15
N LYS A 314 55.00 53.62 2.64
CA LYS A 314 55.22 54.87 3.40
C LYS A 314 55.79 56.04 2.58
N LYS A 315 55.71 56.01 1.24
CA LYS A 315 56.31 57.06 0.39
C LYS A 315 55.38 57.82 -0.56
N ASN A 316 54.08 57.51 -0.58
CA ASN A 316 53.09 58.16 -1.44
C ASN A 316 51.99 58.92 -0.66
N GLN A 317 52.32 59.47 0.52
CA GLN A 317 51.47 60.42 1.27
C GLN A 317 52.04 61.84 1.24
N GLU A 318 52.46 62.29 0.06
CA GLU A 318 52.83 63.69 -0.16
C GLU A 318 52.65 64.06 -1.64
N ASN A 319 51.39 64.28 -2.04
CA ASN A 319 51.00 65.31 -3.01
C ASN A 319 49.46 65.36 -3.20
N GLU A 320 48.99 66.55 -3.58
CA GLU A 320 47.62 66.88 -4.02
C GLU A 320 46.49 66.89 -2.97
N LYS A 321 46.51 67.97 -2.18
CA LYS A 321 45.27 68.66 -1.77
C LYS A 321 44.66 69.41 -2.95
N LYS A 322 43.33 69.32 -3.13
CA LYS A 322 42.35 70.16 -3.87
C LYS A 322 41.30 69.22 -4.52
N ASP A 323 39.98 69.44 -4.50
CA ASP A 323 39.20 70.61 -4.10
C ASP A 323 37.91 70.28 -3.31
N LEU A 324 37.30 71.34 -2.78
CA LEU A 324 36.05 71.47 -2.02
C LEU A 324 34.78 71.28 -2.93
N LYS A 325 33.50 71.20 -2.53
CA LYS A 325 32.69 71.45 -1.30
C LYS A 325 31.30 70.77 -1.55
N GLU A 326 30.65 70.04 -0.63
CA GLU A 326 29.75 70.49 0.47
C GLU A 326 28.25 70.62 0.10
N THR A 327 27.39 69.79 0.74
CA THR A 327 26.08 70.16 1.30
C THR A 327 25.71 69.18 2.44
N GLU A 328 25.84 69.64 3.69
CA GLU A 328 24.83 69.61 4.78
C GLU A 328 23.67 68.57 4.67
N ARG A 329 23.26 67.77 5.69
CA ARG A 329 23.32 67.80 7.19
C ARG A 329 23.22 66.34 7.73
N GLU A 330 23.42 65.95 9.00
CA GLU A 330 23.83 66.59 10.28
C GLU A 330 24.40 65.50 11.26
N TYR A 331 24.51 65.78 12.57
CA TYR A 331 25.03 64.87 13.63
C TYR A 331 23.91 64.45 14.63
N LEU A 332 24.01 63.52 15.60
CA LEU A 332 25.13 62.96 16.38
C LEU A 332 24.81 61.54 16.95
N GLU A 333 25.70 60.94 17.73
CA GLU A 333 25.78 59.50 18.07
C GLU A 333 24.87 58.94 19.20
N VAL A 334 24.42 57.68 18.99
CA VAL A 334 24.19 56.54 19.91
C VAL A 334 23.39 56.72 21.23
N GLY A 335 22.23 56.04 21.33
CA GLY A 335 21.62 55.68 22.62
C GLY A 335 20.28 54.90 22.56
N GLU A 336 20.14 53.90 23.45
CA GLU A 336 18.91 53.36 24.06
C GLU A 336 17.91 52.45 23.26
N THR A 337 18.10 51.15 23.49
CA THR A 337 17.08 50.09 23.77
C THR A 337 15.76 50.04 22.99
N PHE A 338 15.62 49.01 22.15
CA PHE A 338 14.30 48.53 21.70
C PHE A 338 13.52 47.84 22.84
N ASP A 339 12.30 48.32 23.08
CA ASP A 339 11.47 47.97 24.24
C ASP A 339 10.73 46.61 24.11
N LEU A 340 11.13 45.64 24.94
CA LEU A 340 10.56 44.28 25.00
C LEU A 340 9.09 44.24 25.47
N MET A 341 8.60 45.27 26.18
CA MET A 341 7.20 45.35 26.63
C MET A 341 6.18 45.46 25.49
N LYS A 342 6.61 45.81 24.28
CA LYS A 342 5.73 45.94 23.10
C LYS A 342 5.36 44.58 22.47
N ILE A 343 6.18 43.55 22.66
CA ILE A 343 5.97 42.22 22.06
C ILE A 343 4.99 41.39 22.90
N LEU A 344 5.10 41.42 24.23
CA LEU A 344 4.23 40.64 25.14
C LEU A 344 2.74 41.01 25.01
N LYS A 345 2.42 42.29 24.80
CA LYS A 345 1.04 42.78 24.62
C LYS A 345 0.35 42.25 23.35
N ILE A 346 1.12 41.83 22.34
CA ILE A 346 0.60 41.26 21.08
C ILE A 346 0.19 39.78 21.26
N ASP A 347 0.77 39.08 22.23
CA ASP A 347 0.46 37.67 22.50
C ASP A 347 -0.74 37.50 23.45
N GLU A 348 -0.87 38.36 24.47
CA GLU A 348 -2.05 38.38 25.34
C GLU A 348 -3.35 38.70 24.59
N THR A 349 -3.30 39.63 23.63
CA THR A 349 -4.46 40.02 22.81
C THR A 349 -4.89 38.89 21.86
N LYS A 350 -3.94 38.13 21.29
CA LYS A 350 -4.24 36.93 20.49
C LYS A 350 -4.79 35.77 21.32
N ARG A 351 -4.40 35.66 22.59
CA ARG A 351 -4.86 34.60 23.50
C ARG A 351 -6.35 34.78 23.86
N LYS A 352 -6.77 36.00 24.22
CA LYS A 352 -8.19 36.33 24.50
C LYS A 352 -9.12 36.09 23.30
N LEU A 353 -8.64 36.31 22.08
CA LEU A 353 -9.39 36.04 20.84
C LEU A 353 -9.62 34.54 20.55
N ARG A 354 -8.89 33.63 21.20
CA ARG A 354 -9.09 32.18 21.06
C ARG A 354 -10.09 31.60 22.07
N GLU A 355 -10.29 32.24 23.21
CA GLU A 355 -11.17 31.74 24.27
C GLU A 355 -12.66 32.14 24.06
N GLN A 356 -12.94 33.10 23.17
CA GLN A 356 -14.31 33.56 22.86
C GLN A 356 -15.04 32.75 21.77
N LYS A 357 -14.45 31.70 21.20
CA LYS A 357 -15.16 30.77 20.29
C LYS A 357 -15.58 29.49 20.99
N ILE A 358 -16.49 29.64 21.95
CA ILE A 358 -17.36 28.56 22.41
C ILE A 358 -18.59 28.57 21.50
N LEU A 359 -18.97 27.39 20.99
CA LEU A 359 -20.16 27.21 20.16
C LEU A 359 -21.41 27.42 21.03
N VAL A 360 -22.31 28.31 20.59
CA VAL A 360 -23.64 28.46 21.19
C VAL A 360 -24.63 27.86 20.19
N ASP A 361 -25.44 26.89 20.63
CA ASP A 361 -26.48 26.30 19.80
C ASP A 361 -27.67 27.26 19.64
N ASP A 362 -28.19 27.39 18.42
CA ASP A 362 -29.38 28.18 18.12
C ASP A 362 -30.64 27.52 18.69
N PRO A 363 -31.48 28.23 19.47
CA PRO A 363 -32.59 27.65 20.22
C PRO A 363 -33.84 27.30 19.39
N GLU A 364 -33.79 27.35 18.05
CA GLU A 364 -34.96 27.18 17.16
C GLU A 364 -34.98 25.88 16.34
N VAL A 365 -34.00 24.98 16.52
CA VAL A 365 -33.95 23.70 15.78
C VAL A 365 -34.43 22.54 16.66
N PRO A 366 -35.58 21.90 16.37
CA PRO A 366 -36.04 20.73 17.14
C PRO A 366 -35.14 19.50 16.88
N PRO A 367 -34.88 18.66 17.90
CA PRO A 367 -34.05 17.47 17.74
C PRO A 367 -34.74 16.42 16.87
N LEU A 368 -33.94 15.76 16.03
CA LEU A 368 -34.39 14.63 15.20
C LEU A 368 -34.64 13.40 16.08
N ILE A 369 -35.75 12.71 15.80
CA ILE A 369 -36.17 11.42 16.40
C ILE A 369 -35.43 10.27 15.70
#